data_AF-A0A6V8CIN6-F1
#
_entry.id   AF-A0A6V8CIN6-F1
#
_cell.length_a   1.000
_cell.length_b   1.000
_cell.length_c   1.000
_cell.angle_alpha   90.00
_cell.angle_beta   90.00
_cell.angle_gamma   90.00
#
_symmetry.space_group_name_H-M   'P 1'
#
loop_
_entity.id
_entity.type
_entity.pdbx_description
1 polymer ?
#
loop_
_entity_poly.entity_id
_entity_poly.type
_entity_poly.pdbx_seq_one_letter_code
_entity_poly.pdbx_strand_id
1 'polypeptide(L)' 'MPVVSAQDTDQDGVLDDEDACPNEYGEAENGCPDSDDDGVPDNEDEFPDNPDEQYDDDGDGVG' A
#
# COMPACT_ATOMS: atom_id res chain seq x y z
N MET A 1 -33.00 -3.99 1.18
CA MET A 1 -31.72 -3.30 1.41
C MET A 1 -30.70 -4.12 0.66
N PRO A 2 -30.06 -3.62 -0.41
CA PRO A 2 -29.02 -4.40 -1.07
C PRO A 2 -27.92 -4.60 -0.03
N VAL A 3 -27.51 -5.85 0.13
CA VAL A 3 -26.29 -6.16 0.87
C VAL A 3 -25.17 -5.45 0.11
N VAL A 4 -24.43 -4.58 0.79
CA VAL A 4 -23.11 -4.16 0.32
C VAL A 4 -22.33 -5.46 0.25
N SER A 5 -22.27 -6.07 -0.95
CA SER A 5 -21.29 -7.10 -1.20
C SER A 5 -20.01 -6.32 -1.21
N ALA A 6 -19.21 -6.47 -0.16
CA ALA A 6 -17.96 -5.77 -0.08
C ALA A 6 -17.17 -6.07 -1.36
N GLN A 7 -16.85 -5.00 -2.07
CA GLN A 7 -16.18 -5.05 -3.34
C GLN A 7 -14.69 -5.06 -3.06
N ASP A 8 -13.97 -5.84 -3.84
CA ASP A 8 -12.52 -6.03 -3.76
C ASP A 8 -12.08 -5.98 -5.23
N THR A 9 -11.60 -4.82 -5.64
CA THR A 9 -11.42 -4.44 -7.05
C THR A 9 -10.15 -5.03 -7.64
N ASP A 10 -9.08 -5.11 -6.86
CA ASP A 10 -7.77 -5.70 -7.21
C ASP A 10 -7.62 -7.17 -6.76
N GLN A 11 -8.55 -7.69 -5.95
CA GLN A 11 -8.61 -9.09 -5.51
C GLN A 11 -7.43 -9.51 -4.63
N ASP A 12 -6.96 -8.60 -3.79
CA ASP A 12 -5.91 -8.87 -2.81
C ASP A 12 -6.44 -9.48 -1.48
N GLY A 13 -7.76 -9.44 -1.29
CA GLY A 13 -8.44 -9.97 -0.12
C GLY A 13 -8.77 -8.93 0.94
N VAL A 14 -8.40 -7.67 0.71
CA VAL A 14 -8.88 -6.48 1.42
C VAL A 14 -10.07 -5.90 0.64
N LEU A 15 -11.03 -5.34 1.35
CA LEU A 15 -12.23 -4.76 0.73
C LEU A 15 -11.94 -3.32 0.36
N ASP A 16 -12.46 -2.81 -0.76
CA ASP A 16 -12.28 -1.42 -1.23
C ASP A 16 -12.57 -0.34 -0.15
N ASP A 17 -13.43 -0.67 0.83
CA ASP A 17 -13.79 0.22 1.96
C ASP A 17 -12.74 0.22 3.10
N GLU A 18 -11.93 -0.83 3.20
CA GLU A 18 -10.86 -1.06 4.19
C GLU A 18 -9.46 -0.98 3.56
N ASP A 19 -9.40 -0.96 2.23
CA ASP A 19 -8.19 -0.90 1.41
C ASP A 19 -7.76 0.55 1.15
N ALA A 20 -6.50 0.84 1.45
CA ALA A 20 -5.87 2.13 1.19
C ALA A 20 -5.46 2.31 -0.30
N CYS A 21 -5.30 1.21 -1.03
CA CYS A 21 -4.95 1.13 -2.44
C CYS A 21 -5.94 0.27 -3.26
N PRO A 22 -7.24 0.62 -3.34
CA PRO A 22 -8.32 -0.22 -3.90
C PRO A 22 -8.29 -0.45 -5.42
N ASN A 23 -7.19 -0.14 -6.10
CA ASN A 23 -6.99 -0.47 -7.50
C ASN A 23 -5.61 -1.13 -7.74
N GLU A 24 -4.82 -1.35 -6.70
CA GLU A 24 -3.46 -1.86 -6.76
C GLU A 24 -3.32 -2.99 -5.75
N TYR A 25 -3.14 -4.20 -6.27
CA TYR A 25 -2.98 -5.39 -5.44
C TYR A 25 -1.85 -5.22 -4.41
N GLY A 26 -2.17 -5.36 -3.12
CA GLY A 26 -1.22 -5.32 -2.03
C GLY A 26 -1.31 -6.53 -1.10
N GLU A 27 -0.16 -7.09 -0.71
CA GLU A 27 -0.15 -8.16 0.31
C GLU A 27 -0.16 -7.60 1.75
N ALA A 28 0.00 -6.29 1.90
CA ALA A 28 0.00 -5.61 3.19
C ALA A 28 -1.40 -5.58 3.83
N GLU A 29 -1.45 -5.37 5.16
CA GLU A 29 -2.74 -5.32 5.89
C GLU A 29 -3.66 -4.17 5.44
N ASN A 30 -3.12 -3.17 4.76
CA ASN A 30 -3.86 -2.02 4.23
C ASN A 30 -4.21 -2.17 2.73
N GLY A 31 -3.95 -3.32 2.10
CA GLY A 31 -4.23 -3.57 0.68
C GLY A 31 -3.30 -2.83 -0.29
N CYS A 32 -2.21 -2.23 0.21
CA CYS A 32 -1.23 -1.56 -0.64
C CYS A 32 -0.03 -2.46 -0.99
N PRO A 33 0.55 -2.29 -2.19
CA PRO A 33 1.80 -2.96 -2.56
C PRO A 33 2.94 -2.48 -1.65
N ASP A 34 3.91 -3.37 -1.45
CA ASP A 34 5.21 -3.13 -0.82
C ASP A 34 6.24 -3.60 -1.85
N SER A 35 6.77 -2.66 -2.62
CA SER A 35 7.55 -2.94 -3.84
C SER A 35 8.97 -3.41 -3.54
N ASP A 36 9.51 -3.13 -2.36
CA ASP A 36 10.84 -3.52 -1.94
C ASP A 36 10.88 -4.53 -0.77
N ASP A 37 9.70 -4.95 -0.29
CA ASP A 37 9.47 -5.95 0.75
C ASP A 37 10.09 -5.58 2.11
N ASP A 38 10.16 -4.28 2.43
CA ASP A 38 10.79 -3.80 3.64
C ASP A 38 9.84 -3.67 4.84
N GLY A 39 8.54 -3.86 4.58
CA GLY A 39 7.46 -3.87 5.56
C GLY A 39 6.71 -2.55 5.70
N VAL A 40 7.01 -1.55 4.87
CA VAL A 40 6.18 -0.35 4.71
C VAL A 40 5.61 -0.31 3.30
N PRO A 41 4.28 -0.16 3.15
CA PRO A 41 3.66 -0.13 1.83
C PRO A 41 4.02 1.14 1.06
N ASP A 42 4.03 1.07 -0.27
CA ASP A 42 4.44 2.12 -1.23
C ASP A 42 3.70 3.46 -1.04
N ASN A 43 2.53 3.45 -0.40
CA ASN A 43 1.75 4.65 -0.11
C ASN A 43 2.23 5.38 1.16
N GLU A 44 3.00 4.72 2.02
CA GLU A 44 3.59 5.22 3.25
C GLU A 44 5.12 5.31 3.18
N ASP A 45 5.75 4.72 2.16
CA ASP A 45 7.17 4.80 1.84
C ASP A 45 7.47 5.92 0.82
N GLU A 46 8.42 6.80 1.15
CA GLU A 46 8.88 7.86 0.26
C GLU A 46 9.87 7.35 -0.81
N PHE A 47 10.45 6.17 -0.61
CA PHE A 47 11.32 5.46 -1.53
C PHE A 47 10.88 4.00 -1.80
N PRO A 48 9.72 3.78 -2.48
CA PRO A 48 9.11 2.44 -2.69
C PRO A 48 9.97 1.37 -3.37
N ASP A 49 11.13 1.74 -3.92
CA ASP A 49 12.05 0.83 -4.61
C ASP A 49 13.33 0.58 -3.78
N ASN A 50 13.44 1.11 -2.55
CA ASN A 50 14.65 1.08 -1.73
C ASN A 50 14.40 0.57 -0.30
N PRO A 51 14.69 -0.71 -0.02
CA PRO A 51 14.33 -1.34 1.25
C PRO A 51 15.18 -0.87 2.45
N ASP A 52 16.16 0.00 2.22
CA ASP A 52 17.01 0.59 3.25
C ASP A 52 16.57 2.02 3.64
N GLU A 53 15.68 2.66 2.86
CA GLU A 53 15.30 4.07 3.01
C GLU A 53 13.78 4.23 2.97
N GLN A 54 13.19 4.82 4.01
CA GLN A 54 11.73 4.88 4.20
C GLN A 54 11.20 6.31 4.35
N TYR A 55 12.08 7.20 4.80
CA TYR A 55 11.74 8.56 5.19
C TYR A 55 12.84 9.50 4.69
N ASP A 56 12.44 10.58 4.03
CA ASP A 56 13.35 11.67 3.66
C ASP A 56 13.35 12.76 4.76
N ASP A 57 14.29 12.66 5.71
CA ASP A 57 14.40 13.59 6.84
C ASP A 57 14.75 15.04 6.41
N ASP A 58 15.45 15.23 5.29
CA ASP A 58 15.95 16.54 4.86
C ASP A 58 15.42 17.04 3.50
N GLY A 59 14.60 16.23 2.82
CA GLY A 59 13.83 16.58 1.63
C GLY A 59 14.66 16.65 0.36
N ASP A 60 15.83 16.00 0.31
CA ASP A 60 16.75 16.02 -0.83
C ASP A 60 16.63 14.80 -1.76
N GLY A 61 15.78 13.83 -1.40
CA GLY A 61 15.51 12.62 -2.15
C GLY A 61 16.56 11.52 -1.99
N VAL A 62 17.33 11.50 -0.89
CA VAL A 62 18.16 10.37 -0.45
C VAL A 62 18.15 10.24 1.08
N GLY A 63 18.35 9.01 1.61
CA GLY A 63 18.51 8.72 3.05
C GLY A 63 19.91 8.89 3.63
#